data_AF-A0AAW0KRK9-F1
#
_entry.id   AF-A0AAW0KRK9-F1
#
_cell.length_a   1.000
_cell.length_b   1.000
_cell.length_c   1.000
_cell.angle_alpha   90.00
_cell.angle_beta   90.00
_cell.angle_gamma   90.00
#
_symmetry.space_group_name_H-M   'P 1'
#
loop_
_entity.id
_entity.type
_entity.pdbx_description
1 polymer ?
#
loop_
_entity_poly.entity_id
_entity_poly.type
_entity_poly.pdbx_seq_one_letter_code
_entity_poly.pdbx_strand_id
1 'polypeptide(L)'
;MSVLVALPKGGVRAFCKGASEIILRMCDKVVDYNGESVNLSEEQEKDIADVINGFASGALRTLCLALKDVDDTSIENSIPDSGYTLIS
;
A
#
# COMPACT_ATOMS: atom_id res chain seq x y z
N MET A 1 -4.92 9.61 -1.32
CA MET A 1 -3.99 10.76 -1.29
C MET A 1 -2.60 10.17 -1.26
N SER A 2 -1.72 10.68 -2.11
CA SER A 2 -0.37 10.12 -2.24
C SER A 2 0.67 11.23 -2.28
N VAL A 3 1.88 10.88 -1.89
CA VAL A 3 3.05 11.78 -1.89
C VAL A 3 4.26 11.03 -2.41
N LEU A 4 5.15 11.76 -3.10
CA LEU A 4 6.47 11.28 -3.49
C LEU A 4 7.49 11.80 -2.49
N VAL A 5 8.34 10.91 -1.98
CA VAL A 5 9.35 11.22 -0.98
C VAL A 5 10.71 10.76 -1.47
N ALA A 6 11.70 11.67 -1.48
CA ALA A 6 13.08 11.32 -1.80
C ALA A 6 13.71 10.45 -0.70
N LEU A 7 14.39 9.38 -1.08
CA LEU A 7 15.04 8.48 -0.13
C LEU A 7 16.50 8.91 0.16
N PRO A 8 17.04 8.68 1.38
CA PRO A 8 18.38 9.12 1.75
C PRO A 8 19.52 8.54 0.89
N LYS A 9 19.30 7.38 0.26
CA LYS A 9 20.29 6.68 -0.57
C LYS A 9 20.06 6.89 -2.08
N GLY A 10 19.23 7.86 -2.45
CA GLY A 10 18.76 8.04 -3.82
C GLY A 10 17.48 7.25 -4.12
N GLY A 11 16.80 7.63 -5.20
CA GLY A 11 15.48 7.12 -5.56
C GLY A 11 14.33 7.88 -4.89
N VAL A 12 13.11 7.55 -5.29
CA VAL A 12 11.87 8.16 -4.80
C VAL A 12 10.90 7.05 -4.39
N ARG A 13 10.21 7.27 -3.27
CA ARG A 13 9.14 6.39 -2.79
C ARG A 13 7.80 7.09 -2.86
N ALA A 14 6.84 6.47 -3.51
CA ALA A 14 5.44 6.84 -3.42
C ALA A 14 4.85 6.27 -2.13
N PHE A 15 4.18 7.11 -1.35
CA PHE A 15 3.33 6.68 -0.25
C PHE A 15 1.88 7.03 -0.57
N CYS A 16 0.96 6.10 -0.33
CA CYS A 16 -0.47 6.28 -0.57
C CYS A 16 -1.26 5.96 0.71
N LYS A 17 -2.25 6.80 1.02
CA LYS A 17 -3.25 6.53 2.06
C LYS A 17 -4.66 6.80 1.55
N GLY A 18 -5.62 5.99 1.96
CA GLY A 18 -6.99 6.11 1.48
C GLY A 18 -7.95 5.14 2.15
N ALA A 19 -9.16 5.05 1.59
CA ALA A 19 -10.13 4.04 1.99
C ALA A 19 -9.51 2.65 1.84
N SER A 20 -9.64 1.85 2.89
CA SER A 20 -8.93 0.58 3.07
C SER A 20 -9.12 -0.39 1.91
N GLU A 21 -10.35 -0.53 1.43
CA GLU A 21 -10.76 -1.42 0.35
C GLU A 21 -10.20 -0.97 -1.01
N ILE A 22 -10.06 0.34 -1.20
CA ILE A 22 -9.48 0.90 -2.43
C ILE A 22 -7.98 0.69 -2.44
N ILE A 23 -7.31 0.97 -1.32
CA ILE A 23 -5.86 0.78 -1.21
C ILE A 23 -5.49 -0.70 -1.33
N LEU A 24 -6.25 -1.61 -0.70
CA LEU A 24 -6.02 -3.05 -0.80
C LEU A 24 -6.03 -3.51 -2.28
N ARG A 25 -6.99 -3.05 -3.08
CA ARG A 25 -7.08 -3.34 -4.53
C ARG A 25 -5.93 -2.76 -5.35
N MET A 26 -5.23 -1.75 -4.85
CA MET A 26 -4.07 -1.16 -5.52
C MET A 26 -2.76 -1.89 -5.18
N CYS A 27 -2.79 -2.82 -4.21
CA CYS A 27 -1.61 -3.53 -3.73
C CYS A 27 -1.49 -4.92 -4.35
N ASP A 28 -0.28 -5.28 -4.77
CA ASP A 28 0.10 -6.64 -5.19
C ASP A 28 1.05 -7.31 -4.19
N LYS A 29 1.51 -6.55 -3.19
CA LYS A 29 2.43 -6.97 -2.14
C LYS A 29 1.96 -6.52 -0.77
N VAL A 30 2.49 -7.17 0.26
CA VAL A 30 2.30 -6.81 1.67
C VAL A 30 3.64 -6.91 2.40
N VAL A 31 3.83 -6.09 3.43
CA VAL A 31 4.97 -6.20 4.34
C VAL A 31 4.73 -7.36 5.31
N ASP A 32 5.63 -8.33 5.33
CA ASP A 32 5.56 -9.46 6.27
C ASP A 32 6.08 -9.08 7.68
N TYR A 33 6.04 -10.04 8.60
CA TYR A 33 6.51 -9.85 9.98
C TYR A 33 8.02 -9.60 10.11
N ASN A 34 8.80 -9.87 9.06
CA ASN A 34 10.23 -9.57 8.99
C ASN A 34 10.49 -8.16 8.41
N GLY A 35 9.46 -7.46 7.95
CA GLY A 35 9.60 -6.18 7.27
C GLY A 35 9.91 -6.32 5.77
N GLU A 36 9.81 -7.52 5.21
CA GLU A 36 10.09 -7.80 3.80
C GLU A 36 8.83 -7.67 2.95
N SER A 37 8.99 -7.18 1.72
CA SER A 37 7.89 -7.07 0.76
C SER A 37 7.66 -8.42 0.07
N VAL A 38 6.53 -9.07 0.38
CA VAL A 38 6.14 -10.35 -0.22
C VAL A 38 4.88 -10.18 -1.07
N ASN A 39 4.65 -11.08 -2.02
CA ASN A 39 3.43 -11.05 -2.82
C ASN A 39 2.20 -11.26 -1.92
N LEU A 40 1.16 -10.47 -2.16
CA LEU A 40 -0.12 -10.60 -1.48
C LEU A 40 -0.84 -11.83 -2.05
N SER A 41 -1.05 -12.87 -1.24
CA SER A 41 -1.85 -14.02 -1.65
C SER A 41 -3.34 -13.71 -1.59
N GLU A 42 -4.17 -14.46 -2.33
CA GLU A 42 -5.64 -14.34 -2.26
C GLU A 42 -6.18 -14.61 -0.84
N GLU A 43 -5.55 -15.51 -0.10
CA GLU A 43 -5.89 -15.80 1.31
C GLU A 43 -5.61 -14.57 2.19
N GLN A 44 -4.42 -13.97 2.05
CA GLN A 44 -4.07 -12.76 2.81
C GLN A 44 -4.95 -11.57 2.43
N GLU A 45 -5.26 -11.39 1.15
CA GLU A 45 -6.17 -10.33 0.69
C GLU A 45 -7.55 -10.48 1.35
N LYS A 46 -8.07 -11.72 1.40
CA LYS A 46 -9.34 -12.02 2.06
C LYS A 46 -9.28 -11.77 3.56
N ASP A 47 -8.24 -12.24 4.24
CA ASP A 47 -8.07 -12.04 5.69
C ASP A 47 -8.02 -10.54 6.04
N ILE A 48 -7.30 -9.75 5.25
CA ILE A 48 -7.23 -8.30 5.42
C ILE A 48 -8.60 -7.65 5.16
N ALA A 49 -9.32 -8.08 4.12
CA ALA A 49 -10.67 -7.60 3.84
C ALA A 49 -11.64 -7.91 4.98
N ASP A 50 -11.55 -9.08 5.59
CA ASP A 50 -12.37 -9.47 6.74
C ASP A 50 -12.05 -8.61 7.98
N VAL A 51 -10.78 -8.28 8.22
CA VAL A 51 -10.37 -7.33 9.28
C VAL A 51 -10.93 -5.92 9.01
N ILE A 52 -10.84 -5.43 7.77
CA ILE A 52 -11.41 -4.14 7.36
C ILE A 52 -12.92 -4.11 7.63
N ASN A 53 -13.63 -5.17 7.24
CA ASN A 53 -15.07 -5.32 7.47
C ASN A 53 -15.41 -5.36 8.97
N GLY A 54 -14.57 -6.01 9.78
CA GLY A 54 -14.72 -6.02 11.24
C GLY A 54 -14.65 -4.62 11.84
N PHE A 55 -13.66 -3.82 11.44
CA PHE A 55 -13.55 -2.42 11.87
C PHE A 55 -14.71 -1.55 11.37
N ALA A 56 -15.11 -1.70 10.11
CA ALA A 56 -16.24 -0.97 9.54
C ALA A 56 -17.56 -1.29 10.25
N SER A 57 -17.78 -2.56 10.62
CA SER A 57 -18.95 -3.01 11.39
C SER A 57 -19.00 -2.40 12.80
N GLY A 58 -17.83 -2.06 13.35
CA GLY A 58 -17.70 -1.30 14.59
C GLY A 58 -17.83 0.22 14.44
N ALA A 59 -18.25 0.72 13.26
CA ALA A 59 -18.31 2.14 12.91
C ALA A 59 -16.94 2.87 13.00
N LEU A 60 -15.84 2.13 12.88
CA LEU A 60 -14.50 2.72 12.80
C LEU A 60 -14.19 3.13 11.37
N ARG A 61 -13.50 4.26 11.21
CA ARG A 61 -13.02 4.72 9.91
C ARG A 61 -11.64 4.10 9.63
N THR A 62 -11.63 3.00 8.90
CA THR A 62 -10.39 2.31 8.50
C THR A 62 -9.72 3.03 7.34
N LEU A 63 -8.40 3.19 7.43
CA LEU A 63 -7.55 3.65 6.34
C LEU A 63 -6.40 2.67 6.20
N CYS A 64 -6.02 2.36 4.96
CA CYS A 64 -4.81 1.61 4.69
C CYS A 64 -3.69 2.54 4.21
N LEU A 65 -2.46 2.10 4.46
CA LEU A 65 -1.22 2.75 4.05
C LEU A 65 -0.48 1.81 3.11
N ALA A 66 0.10 2.34 2.05
CA ALA A 66 0.88 1.56 1.11
C ALA A 66 2.05 2.36 0.57
N LEU A 67 3.10 1.67 0.14
CA LEU A 67 4.30 2.27 -0.47
C LEU A 67 4.68 1.61 -1.78
N LYS A 68 5.40 2.33 -2.63
CA LYS A 68 6.02 1.81 -3.84
C LYS A 68 7.31 2.55 -4.12
N ASP A 69 8.40 1.82 -4.30
CA ASP A 69 9.65 2.40 -4.78
C ASP A 69 9.54 2.65 -6.29
N VAL A 70 9.97 3.84 -6.72
CA VAL A 70 9.91 4.29 -8.10
C VAL A 70 11.34 4.31 -8.63
N ASP A 71 11.66 3.31 -9.44
CA ASP A 71 13.03 3.06 -9.91
C ASP A 71 13.46 3.98 -11.06
N ASP A 72 12.52 4.66 -11.71
CA ASP A 72 12.76 5.29 -13.00
C ASP A 72 12.82 6.82 -12.89
N THR A 73 14.03 7.35 -13.04
CA THR A 73 14.31 8.79 -13.11
C THR A 73 13.72 9.47 -14.36
N SER A 74 13.17 8.70 -15.30
CA SER A 74 12.51 9.21 -16.51
C SER A 74 10.99 9.35 -16.38
N ILE A 75 10.39 8.80 -15.31
CA ILE A 75 8.96 8.98 -15.05
C ILE A 75 8.76 10.41 -14.52
N GLU A 76 8.17 11.25 -15.36
CA GLU A 76 7.75 12.61 -15.07
C GLU A 76 6.89 12.70 -13.79
N ASN A 77 7.49 12.76 -12.60
CA ASN A 77 6.85 13.10 -11.32
C ASN A 77 5.47 12.46 -11.05
N SER A 78 5.14 11.33 -11.68
CA SER A 78 3.79 10.79 -11.67
C SER A 78 3.66 9.75 -10.58
N ILE A 79 2.60 9.91 -9.79
CA ILE A 79 2.29 9.00 -8.70
C ILE A 79 1.73 7.72 -9.33
N PRO A 80 2.25 6.52 -8.99
CA PRO A 80 1.73 5.26 -9.49
C PRO A 80 0.26 5.04 -9.09
N ASP A 81 -0.53 4.44 -9.97
CA ASP A 81 -1.93 4.10 -9.71
C ASP A 81 -2.13 2.69 -9.09
N SER A 82 -1.14 1.82 -9.17
CA SER A 82 -1.21 0.43 -8.66
C SER A 82 0.18 -0.21 -8.46
N GLY A 83 0.19 -1.45 -7.96
CA GLY A 83 1.39 -2.24 -7.69
C GLY A 83 2.13 -1.77 -6.44
N TYR A 84 1.37 -1.41 -5.41
CA TYR A 84 1.89 -0.98 -4.12
C TYR A 84 2.13 -2.18 -3.19
N THR A 85 3.02 -1.99 -2.23
CA THR A 85 3.15 -2.84 -1.05
C THR A 85 2.29 -2.26 0.09
N LEU A 86 1.31 -3.04 0.55
CA LEU A 86 0.48 -2.71 1.70
C LEU A 86 1.31 -2.75 3.00
N ILE A 87 1.11 -1.75 3.84
CA ILE A 87 1.65 -1.65 5.20
C ILE A 87 0.45 -1.82 6.14
N SER A 88 0.19 -3.04 6.59
CA SER A 88 -0.90 -3.36 7.52
C SER A 88 -0.42 -3.33 8.97
#